data_AF-A0AAP6BP73-F1
#
_entry.id   AF-A0AAP6BP73-F1
#
_cell.length_a   1.000
_cell.length_b   1.000
_cell.length_c   1.000
_cell.angle_alpha   90.00
_cell.angle_beta   90.00
_cell.angle_gamma   90.00
#
_symmetry.space_group_name_H-M   'P 1'
#
loop_
_entity.id
_entity.type
_entity.pdbx_description
1 polymer ?
#
loop_
_entity_poly.entity_id
_entity_poly.type
_entity_poly.pdbx_seq_one_letter_code
_entity_poly.pdbx_strand_id
1 'polypeptide(L)'
;MIQIQPYSFISSISLYFTALYLRTIHQFFKIKLRLTHPAQRTFRPTTYFVVQSKFFSFKDATKRIETIRKYDKRGKIVLIGEHIDYELLFRNHYLVFGVIDRTNDHSLKFLKQQIWFYLEGIYR
;
A
#
# COMPACT_ATOMS: atom_id res chain seq x y z
N MET A 1 1.90 12.27 3.60
CA MET A 1 1.39 11.29 4.61
C MET A 1 1.22 9.95 3.93
N ILE A 2 1.63 8.86 4.57
CA ILE A 2 1.43 7.49 4.07
C ILE A 2 0.29 6.84 4.85
N GLN A 3 -0.64 6.23 4.14
CA GLN A 3 -1.73 5.46 4.72
C GLN A 3 -1.61 3.99 4.36
N ILE A 4 -1.76 3.11 5.33
CA ILE A 4 -1.75 1.65 5.15
C ILE A 4 -3.13 1.12 5.58
N GLN A 5 -3.73 0.27 4.75
CA GLN A 5 -5.09 -0.23 4.97
C GLN A 5 -5.30 -1.60 4.34
N PRO A 6 -6.21 -2.44 4.86
CA PRO A 6 -6.91 -2.29 6.14
C PRO A 6 -6.00 -2.68 7.32
N TYR A 7 -6.52 -2.73 8.55
CA TYR A 7 -5.82 -3.41 9.65
C TYR A 7 -5.69 -4.91 9.34
N SER A 8 -4.45 -5.39 9.29
CA SER A 8 -4.10 -6.80 9.15
C SER A 8 -2.68 -7.01 9.67
N PHE A 9 -2.28 -8.27 9.91
CA PHE A 9 -0.91 -8.59 10.28
C PHE A 9 0.11 -8.06 9.27
N ILE A 10 -0.15 -8.28 7.98
CA ILE A 10 0.70 -7.78 6.88
C ILE A 10 0.73 -6.26 6.86
N SER A 11 -0.38 -5.59 7.16
CA SER A 11 -0.43 -4.13 7.22
C SER A 11 0.38 -3.58 8.39
N SER A 12 0.35 -4.22 9.56
CA SER A 12 1.17 -3.84 10.71
C SER A 12 2.66 -4.01 10.44
N ILE A 13 3.04 -5.11 9.79
CA ILE A 13 4.42 -5.34 9.34
C ILE A 13 4.83 -4.32 8.28
N SER A 14 3.95 -4.04 7.33
CA SER A 14 4.21 -3.03 6.29
C SER A 14 4.41 -1.65 6.90
N LEU A 15 3.64 -1.30 7.94
CA LEU A 15 3.82 -0.08 8.72
C LEU A 15 5.19 -0.02 9.38
N TYR A 16 5.60 -1.11 10.03
CA TYR A 16 6.93 -1.20 10.65
C TYR A 16 8.06 -1.01 9.63
N PHE A 17 8.01 -1.70 8.49
CA PHE A 17 9.04 -1.55 7.45
C PHE A 17 9.05 -0.18 6.79
N THR A 18 7.88 0.43 6.61
CA THR A 18 7.76 1.81 6.13
C THR A 18 8.38 2.79 7.13
N ALA A 19 8.10 2.65 8.42
CA ALA A 19 8.69 3.45 9.48
C ALA A 19 10.21 3.32 9.53
N LEU A 20 10.72 2.09 9.40
CA LEU A 20 12.15 1.81 9.41
C LEU A 20 12.85 2.46 8.20
N TYR A 21 12.25 2.38 7.01
CA TYR A 21 12.75 3.08 5.81
C TYR A 21 12.74 4.60 5.98
N LEU A 22 11.64 5.19 6.43
CA LEU A 22 11.58 6.64 6.62
C LEU A 22 12.61 7.15 7.63
N ARG A 23 12.99 6.31 8.61
CA ARG A 23 14.08 6.60 9.54
C ARG A 23 15.44 6.60 8.85
N THR A 24 15.73 5.67 7.93
CA THR A 24 17.02 5.64 7.22
C THR A 24 17.23 6.86 6.35
N ILE A 25 16.17 7.39 5.73
CA ILE A 25 16.23 8.60 4.90
C ILE A 25 15.95 9.90 5.68
N HIS A 26 15.91 9.86 7.01
CA HIS A 26 15.65 11.01 7.90
C HIS A 26 14.35 11.79 7.62
N GLN A 27 13.35 11.14 6.99
CA GLN A 27 12.04 11.74 6.69
C GLN A 27 10.95 11.33 7.71
N PHE A 28 11.27 10.48 8.69
CA PHE A 28 10.32 9.94 9.67
C PHE A 28 9.46 11.02 10.36
N PHE A 29 10.08 12.12 10.80
CA PHE A 29 9.35 13.21 11.46
C PHE A 29 8.56 14.10 10.48
N LYS A 30 8.91 14.09 9.19
CA LYS A 30 8.24 14.89 8.15
C LYS A 30 7.00 14.18 7.60
N ILE A 31 7.04 12.84 7.52
CA ILE A 31 5.99 12.04 6.91
C ILE A 31 5.19 11.32 7.99
N LYS A 32 3.94 11.76 8.19
CA LYS A 32 2.99 11.06 9.05
C LYS A 32 2.63 9.69 8.45
N LEU A 33 2.64 8.65 9.28
CA LEU A 33 2.19 7.30 8.98
C LEU A 33 0.86 7.01 9.69
N ARG A 34 -0.08 6.36 9.00
CA ARG A 34 -1.33 5.90 9.62
C ARG A 34 -1.73 4.51 9.12
N LEU A 35 -2.12 3.66 10.06
CA LEU A 35 -2.82 2.40 9.80
C LEU A 35 -4.32 2.66 10.02
N THR A 36 -5.18 2.23 9.09
CA THR A 36 -6.61 2.61 9.09
C THR A 36 -7.51 1.50 8.53
N HIS A 37 -8.80 1.51 8.92
CA HIS A 37 -9.81 0.59 8.35
C HIS A 37 -10.40 1.10 7.01
N PRO A 38 -10.92 2.34 6.90
CA PRO A 38 -11.26 2.96 5.62
C PRO A 38 -10.45 4.23 5.33
N ALA A 39 -10.46 4.66 4.06
CA ALA A 39 -9.99 5.98 3.63
C ALA A 39 -10.72 7.08 4.42
N GLN A 40 -10.09 7.62 5.47
CA GLN A 40 -10.66 8.72 6.24
C GLN A 40 -10.57 10.00 5.43
N ARG A 41 -11.73 10.64 5.20
CA ARG A 41 -11.94 11.82 4.34
C ARG A 41 -11.18 13.07 4.81
N THR A 42 -10.70 13.10 6.04
CA THR A 42 -10.16 14.29 6.71
C THR A 42 -8.68 14.53 6.49
N PHE A 43 -7.94 13.55 5.99
CA PHE A 43 -6.51 13.71 5.70
C PHE A 43 -6.26 13.46 4.21
N ARG A 44 -5.25 14.13 3.64
CA ARG A 44 -4.81 13.93 2.24
C ARG A 44 -3.50 13.11 2.21
N PRO A 45 -3.55 11.78 2.26
CA PRO A 45 -2.39 10.96 1.99
C PRO A 45 -1.89 11.20 0.57
N THR A 46 -0.57 11.11 0.39
CA THR A 46 0.06 11.14 -0.94
C THR A 46 0.39 9.73 -1.41
N THR A 47 0.48 8.78 -0.49
CA THR A 47 0.83 7.38 -0.75
C THR A 47 -0.08 6.47 0.09
N TYR A 48 -0.55 5.40 -0.55
CA TYR A 48 -1.49 4.44 0.01
C TYR A 48 -0.93 3.03 -0.20
N PHE A 49 -0.84 2.25 0.87
CA PHE A 49 -0.66 0.80 0.77
C PHE A 49 -2.02 0.14 0.99
N VAL A 50 -2.51 -0.55 -0.03
CA VAL A 50 -3.73 -1.35 0.03
C VAL A 50 -3.31 -2.81 0.15
N VAL A 51 -3.66 -3.45 1.27
CA VAL A 51 -3.16 -4.77 1.64
C VAL A 51 -4.31 -5.77 1.59
N GLN A 52 -4.26 -6.70 0.64
CA GLN A 52 -5.11 -7.88 0.63
C GLN A 52 -4.77 -8.76 1.82
N SER A 53 -5.79 -9.30 2.47
CA SER A 53 -5.65 -10.22 3.60
C SER A 53 -6.82 -11.20 3.63
N LYS A 54 -6.77 -12.18 4.54
CA LYS A 54 -7.83 -13.20 4.68
C LYS A 54 -9.24 -12.61 4.82
N PHE A 55 -9.37 -11.45 5.48
CA PHE A 55 -10.66 -10.75 5.70
C PHE A 55 -10.84 -9.53 4.79
N PHE A 56 -9.98 -9.36 3.80
CA PHE A 56 -10.04 -8.25 2.85
C PHE A 56 -9.58 -8.75 1.49
N SER A 57 -10.54 -9.20 0.70
CA SER A 57 -10.28 -9.88 -0.56
C SER A 57 -9.70 -8.95 -1.62
N PHE A 58 -9.21 -9.52 -2.72
CA PHE A 58 -8.78 -8.74 -3.88
C PHE A 58 -9.93 -7.87 -4.46
N LYS A 59 -11.18 -8.35 -4.41
CA LYS A 59 -12.36 -7.57 -4.81
C LYS A 59 -12.60 -6.37 -3.87
N ASP A 60 -12.29 -6.52 -2.60
CA ASP A 60 -12.39 -5.40 -1.63
C ASP A 60 -11.24 -4.41 -1.81
N ALA A 61 -10.04 -4.91 -2.14
CA ALA A 61 -8.89 -4.09 -2.46
C ALA A 61 -9.12 -3.23 -3.71
N THR A 62 -9.67 -3.81 -4.79
CA THR A 62 -10.01 -3.07 -6.02
C THR A 62 -11.09 -2.02 -5.76
N LYS A 63 -12.18 -2.35 -5.05
CA LYS A 63 -13.18 -1.36 -4.60
C LYS A 63 -12.56 -0.23 -3.76
N ARG A 64 -11.57 -0.55 -2.92
CA ARG A 64 -10.86 0.44 -2.12
C ARG A 64 -9.99 1.34 -3.01
N ILE A 65 -9.31 0.78 -4.00
CA ILE A 65 -8.53 1.53 -4.99
C ILE A 65 -9.44 2.50 -5.76
N GLU A 66 -10.60 2.06 -6.24
CA GLU A 66 -11.60 2.91 -6.89
C GLU A 66 -12.04 4.05 -5.97
N THR A 67 -12.32 3.73 -4.70
CA THR A 67 -12.73 4.72 -3.70
C THR A 67 -11.63 5.76 -3.51
N ILE A 68 -10.37 5.36 -3.39
CA ILE A 68 -9.24 6.31 -3.31
C ILE A 68 -9.21 7.17 -4.57
N ARG A 69 -9.30 6.58 -5.76
CA ARG A 69 -9.20 7.30 -7.04
C ARG A 69 -10.31 8.32 -7.27
N LYS A 70 -11.51 8.08 -6.73
CA LYS A 70 -12.61 9.06 -6.73
C LYS A 70 -12.24 10.35 -6.00
N TYR A 71 -11.44 10.26 -4.94
CA TYR A 71 -11.07 11.41 -4.11
C TYR A 71 -9.64 11.93 -4.35
N ASP A 72 -8.75 11.05 -4.81
CA ASP A 72 -7.34 11.32 -5.04
C ASP A 72 -6.87 10.68 -6.35
N LYS A 73 -6.93 11.49 -7.40
CA LYS A 73 -6.52 11.09 -8.75
C LYS A 73 -5.01 10.86 -8.89
N ARG A 74 -4.19 11.42 -8.00
CA ARG A 74 -2.71 11.43 -8.14
C ARG A 74 -1.97 10.64 -7.07
N GLY A 75 -2.66 10.24 -6.00
CA GLY A 75 -2.07 9.47 -4.90
C GLY A 75 -1.36 8.21 -5.40
N LYS A 76 -0.18 7.92 -4.86
CA LYS A 76 0.59 6.72 -5.21
C LYS A 76 -0.02 5.52 -4.47
N ILE A 77 -0.53 4.55 -5.20
CA ILE A 77 -1.18 3.38 -4.60
C ILE A 77 -0.29 2.16 -4.83
N VAL A 78 0.17 1.52 -3.76
CA VAL A 78 0.87 0.24 -3.81
C VAL A 78 -0.08 -0.84 -3.30
N LEU A 79 -0.43 -1.79 -4.15
CA LEU A 79 -1.22 -2.97 -3.77
C LEU A 79 -0.29 -4.05 -3.24
N ILE A 80 -0.59 -4.63 -2.09
CA ILE A 80 0.12 -5.78 -1.52
C ILE A 80 -0.88 -6.93 -1.44
N GLY A 81 -0.55 -8.10 -1.97
CA GLY A 81 -1.47 -9.23 -1.94
C GLY A 81 -0.87 -10.54 -2.39
N GLU A 82 -1.75 -11.54 -2.52
CA GLU A 82 -1.43 -12.90 -2.94
C GLU A 82 -2.49 -13.31 -3.98
N HIS A 83 -2.06 -14.08 -4.98
CA HIS A 83 -2.84 -14.47 -6.14
C HIS A 83 -3.51 -13.26 -6.83
N ILE A 84 -2.70 -12.25 -7.15
CA ILE A 84 -3.19 -11.00 -7.74
C ILE A 84 -3.64 -11.25 -9.19
N ASP A 85 -4.87 -10.90 -9.50
CA ASP A 85 -5.41 -10.98 -10.85
C ASP A 85 -5.01 -9.73 -11.65
N TYR A 86 -3.85 -9.81 -12.30
CA TYR A 86 -3.31 -8.72 -13.13
C TYR A 86 -4.18 -8.42 -14.34
N GLU A 87 -4.87 -9.43 -14.89
CA GLU A 87 -5.77 -9.23 -16.01
C GLU A 87 -6.96 -8.36 -15.59
N LEU A 88 -7.55 -8.64 -14.42
CA LEU A 88 -8.60 -7.81 -13.85
C LEU A 88 -8.09 -6.40 -13.51
N LEU A 89 -6.86 -6.25 -13.01
CA LEU A 89 -6.26 -4.93 -12.76
C LEU A 89 -6.17 -4.11 -14.04
N PHE A 90 -5.67 -4.73 -15.10
CA PHE A 90 -5.43 -4.07 -16.38
C PHE A 90 -6.75 -3.74 -17.10
N ARG A 91 -7.66 -4.71 -17.23
CA ARG A 91 -8.96 -4.52 -17.91
C ARG A 91 -9.79 -3.41 -17.28
N ASN A 92 -9.78 -3.31 -15.95
CA ASN A 92 -10.52 -2.25 -15.24
C ASN A 92 -9.74 -0.94 -15.09
N HIS A 93 -8.56 -0.83 -15.72
CA HIS A 93 -7.73 0.36 -15.70
C HIS A 93 -7.45 0.89 -14.28
N TYR A 94 -7.24 -0.02 -13.33
CA TYR A 94 -6.91 0.37 -11.97
C TYR A 94 -5.51 0.98 -11.94
N LEU A 95 -5.45 2.31 -11.86
CA LEU A 95 -4.21 3.06 -11.78
C LEU A 95 -3.55 2.85 -10.40
N VAL A 96 -2.70 1.83 -10.30
CA VAL A 96 -1.78 1.61 -9.17
C VAL A 96 -0.38 2.06 -9.55
N PHE A 97 0.38 2.54 -8.58
CA PHE A 97 1.80 2.86 -8.74
C PHE A 97 2.66 1.60 -8.73
N GLY A 98 2.26 0.60 -7.95
CA GLY A 98 3.02 -0.63 -7.79
C GLY A 98 2.17 -1.77 -7.25
N VAL A 99 2.66 -2.99 -7.48
CA VAL A 99 2.08 -4.23 -6.98
C VAL A 99 3.18 -5.03 -6.29
N ILE A 100 2.93 -5.46 -5.05
CA ILE A 100 3.75 -6.40 -4.29
C ILE A 100 2.96 -7.70 -4.22
N ASP A 101 3.29 -8.61 -5.12
CA ASP A 101 2.69 -9.94 -5.17
C ASP A 101 3.53 -10.92 -4.38
N ARG A 102 2.91 -11.52 -3.37
CA ARG A 102 3.55 -12.42 -2.41
C ARG A 102 3.20 -13.88 -2.65
N THR A 103 2.57 -14.21 -3.78
CA THR A 103 2.18 -15.59 -4.15
C THR A 103 3.35 -16.57 -4.07
N ASN A 104 4.53 -16.14 -4.52
CA ASN A 104 5.71 -17.01 -4.62
C ASN A 104 6.71 -16.80 -3.47
N ASP A 105 6.60 -15.71 -2.71
CA ASP A 105 7.51 -15.39 -1.61
C ASP A 105 6.77 -14.67 -0.46
N HIS A 106 6.43 -15.45 0.56
CA HIS A 106 5.76 -14.93 1.76
C HIS A 106 6.74 -14.39 2.81
N SER A 107 8.06 -14.40 2.54
CA SER A 107 9.06 -14.01 3.53
C SER A 107 8.97 -12.53 3.89
N LEU A 108 9.30 -12.23 5.16
CA LEU A 108 9.36 -10.84 5.63
C LEU A 108 10.50 -10.06 4.97
N LYS A 109 11.58 -10.76 4.57
CA LYS A 109 12.70 -10.16 3.84
C LYS A 109 12.23 -9.64 2.48
N PHE A 110 11.49 -10.44 1.73
CA PHE A 110 10.91 -10.05 0.45
C PHE A 110 9.97 -8.85 0.60
N LEU A 111 9.01 -8.94 1.54
CA LEU A 111 8.07 -7.85 1.81
C LEU A 111 8.81 -6.53 2.14
N LYS A 112 9.82 -6.59 3.01
CA LYS A 112 10.65 -5.43 3.34
C LYS A 112 11.30 -4.84 2.09
N GLN A 113 11.99 -5.67 1.30
CA GLN A 113 12.73 -5.22 0.11
C GLN A 113 11.79 -4.55 -0.90
N GLN A 114 10.62 -5.15 -1.15
CA GLN A 114 9.62 -4.61 -2.07
C GLN A 114 9.03 -3.28 -1.57
N ILE A 115 8.68 -3.19 -0.29
CA ILE A 115 8.21 -1.92 0.30
C ILE A 115 9.29 -0.84 0.15
N TRP A 116 10.54 -1.15 0.45
CA TRP A 116 11.65 -0.20 0.36
C TRP A 116 11.91 0.25 -1.08
N PHE A 117 11.85 -0.68 -2.03
CA PHE A 117 11.96 -0.37 -3.46
C PHE A 117 10.93 0.67 -3.91
N TYR A 118 9.65 0.47 -3.57
CA TYR A 118 8.60 1.41 -3.93
C TYR A 118 8.69 2.74 -3.16
N LEU A 119 9.10 2.72 -1.89
CA LEU A 119 9.29 3.95 -1.12
C LEU A 119 10.46 4.78 -1.67
N GLU A 120 11.55 4.14 -2.09
CA GLU A 120 12.67 4.79 -2.78
C GLU A 120 12.18 5.53 -4.02
N GLY A 121 11.45 4.84 -4.92
CA GLY A 121 10.92 5.48 -6.12
C GLY A 121 9.84 6.56 -5.90
N ILE A 122 9.38 6.76 -4.66
CA ILE A 122 8.39 7.80 -4.32
C ILE A 122 9.03 8.99 -3.59
N TYR A 123 10.01 8.73 -2.71
CA TYR A 123 10.49 9.70 -1.73
C TYR A 123 11.96 10.11 -1.91
N ARG A 124 12.65 9.51 -2.87
CA ARG A 124 14.03 9.81 -3.24
C ARG A 124 14.11 10.12 -4.74
#